data_AF-A0A950ZFM2-F1
#
_entry.id   AF-A0A950ZFM2-F1
#
_cell.length_a   1.000
_cell.length_b   1.000
_cell.length_c   1.000
_cell.angle_alpha   90.00
_cell.angle_beta   90.00
_cell.angle_gamma   90.00
#
_symmetry.space_group_name_H-M   'P 1'
#
loop_
_entity.id
_entity.type
_entity.pdbx_description
1 polymer ?
#
loop_
_entity_poly.entity_id
_entity_poly.type
_entity_poly.pdbx_seq_one_letter_code
_entity_poly.pdbx_strand_id
1 'polypeptide(L)'
;MDGEHPQRRRLLELLRRHGWNATSFQVMEQGFRYWFDPEGDAAVAYLDTGRAWVVAGAPIAALGRCAEVTERFASEARRQRRRTVFFATEPRFLACASMRSLAVGEQPSWDPRAWTEGHCGHRSFKEQLRRARAKGVSIARVPSHEAAGAMRAELEQLIDRWLCARPMPPMSFLVALEPFSFADERRYYVARAAGRVVGTLIAVPVYERAGWFFEDILRDPSSPSGTTELMIDTAMRDVAADGCSFVTLGLAPLAGEEPWQRLVRKLLGGFYNFEGLRAFKAKLRPDVWTPISIAWPGDQSVVTAVFDVLAAFAAGRPIRFALQAVGRGPAPVIFGLGALLVPWTIVLAAADTRRWFASRREQAGWVAFDAVMCGVLLSLAKRWRRPLARAAAVAALCDGAITTICISRRPALQPRRWTDRLAIAAAVPTVRRGGDSLRRSARAAALNTRAASPTTRRSRERYELPEVFTTTSGEYGPMSLQSVAVMWLLLSDSTSDIVPATVEPYRSIADS
;
A
#
# COMPACT_ATOMS: atom_id res chain seq x y z
N MET A 1 27.50 13.27 -6.59
CA MET A 1 27.61 14.70 -6.26
C MET A 1 26.38 15.36 -6.86
N ASP A 2 25.30 15.38 -6.08
CA ASP A 2 23.98 15.72 -6.57
C ASP A 2 23.91 17.24 -6.75
N GLY A 3 23.63 17.67 -7.98
CA GLY A 3 23.31 19.06 -8.27
C GLY A 3 22.04 19.45 -7.54
N GLU A 4 22.17 19.92 -6.30
CA GLU A 4 21.08 20.43 -5.49
C GLU A 4 20.35 21.53 -6.26
N HIS A 5 19.17 21.21 -6.77
CA HIS A 5 18.34 22.16 -7.50
C HIS A 5 18.14 23.44 -6.68
N PRO A 6 18.41 24.65 -7.24
CA PRO A 6 18.28 25.93 -6.52
C PRO A 6 16.93 26.11 -5.79
N GLN A 7 15.87 25.52 -6.33
CA GLN A 7 14.54 25.50 -5.72
C GLN A 7 14.51 24.77 -4.36
N ARG A 8 15.21 23.64 -4.22
CA ARG A 8 15.25 22.88 -2.96
C ARG A 8 16.04 23.61 -1.89
N ARG A 9 17.15 24.28 -2.25
CA ARG A 9 17.89 25.14 -1.31
C ARG A 9 17.02 26.29 -0.79
N ARG A 10 16.31 26.98 -1.69
CA ARG A 10 15.34 28.03 -1.31
C ARG A 10 14.23 27.47 -0.41
N LEU A 11 13.74 26.27 -0.68
CA LEU A 11 12.73 25.63 0.15
C LEU A 11 13.26 25.25 1.54
N LEU A 12 14.52 24.78 1.63
CA LEU A 12 15.16 24.46 2.90
C LEU A 12 15.27 25.70 3.80
N GLU A 13 15.58 26.86 3.23
CA GLU A 13 15.60 28.13 3.98
C GLU A 13 14.21 28.51 4.51
N LEU A 14 13.16 28.28 3.73
CA LEU A 14 11.77 28.46 4.16
C LEU A 14 11.37 27.47 5.24
N LEU A 15 11.75 26.20 5.10
CA LEU A 15 11.50 25.14 6.07
C LEU A 15 12.15 25.45 7.43
N ARG A 16 13.39 25.96 7.42
CA ARG A 16 14.08 26.35 8.66
C ARG A 16 13.34 27.44 9.44
N ARG A 17 12.59 28.32 8.75
CA ARG A 17 11.84 29.43 9.36
C ARG A 17 10.39 29.07 9.69
N HIS A 18 9.74 28.26 8.85
CA HIS A 18 8.28 28.09 8.85
C HIS A 18 7.83 26.62 8.85
N GLY A 19 8.76 25.66 8.81
CA GLY A 19 8.47 24.22 8.75
C GLY A 19 8.03 23.66 10.10
N TRP A 20 6.74 23.78 10.40
CA TRP A 20 6.15 23.33 11.67
C TRP A 20 5.39 22.00 11.58
N ASN A 21 4.92 21.58 10.39
CA ASN A 21 4.32 20.25 10.21
C ASN A 21 5.38 19.16 10.41
N ALA A 22 5.03 18.04 11.03
CA ALA A 22 5.93 16.89 11.12
C ALA A 22 6.40 16.40 9.74
N THR A 23 5.53 16.48 8.74
CA THR A 23 5.82 16.05 7.36
C THR A 23 6.54 17.12 6.53
N SER A 24 6.88 18.28 7.12
CA SER A 24 7.39 19.43 6.37
C SER A 24 8.74 19.16 5.72
N PHE A 25 9.65 18.44 6.38
CA PHE A 25 10.95 18.09 5.79
C PHE A 25 10.83 17.05 4.67
N GLN A 26 9.87 16.13 4.75
CA GLN A 26 9.69 15.05 3.77
C GLN A 26 9.45 15.57 2.34
N VAL A 27 9.00 16.81 2.20
CA VAL A 27 8.79 17.43 0.88
C VAL A 27 10.10 17.72 0.12
N MET A 28 11.24 17.59 0.79
CA MET A 28 12.57 17.69 0.21
C MET A 28 12.95 16.45 -0.63
N GLU A 29 12.23 15.35 -0.43
CA GLU A 29 12.40 14.10 -1.18
C GLU A 29 11.96 14.25 -2.65
N GLN A 30 12.26 13.25 -3.48
CA GLN A 30 11.89 13.28 -4.90
C GLN A 30 10.38 13.16 -5.11
N GLY A 31 9.94 13.64 -6.27
CA GLY A 31 8.53 13.63 -6.67
C GLY A 31 7.76 14.91 -6.33
N PHE A 32 8.21 15.70 -5.36
CA PHE A 32 7.58 16.97 -5.03
C PHE A 32 7.92 18.08 -6.03
N ARG A 33 6.90 18.88 -6.35
CA ARG A 33 7.03 20.17 -7.02
C ARG A 33 6.76 21.27 -6.01
N TYR A 34 7.33 22.45 -6.27
CA TYR A 34 7.25 23.59 -5.38
C TYR A 34 6.60 24.76 -6.10
N TRP A 35 5.53 25.28 -5.52
CA TRP A 35 4.98 26.57 -5.89
C TRP A 35 5.46 27.59 -4.87
N PHE A 36 6.21 28.59 -5.32
CA PHE A 36 6.65 29.70 -4.48
C PHE A 36 5.67 30.85 -4.64
N ASP A 37 5.24 31.43 -3.52
CA ASP A 37 4.35 32.59 -3.53
C ASP A 37 5.09 33.78 -4.18
N PRO A 38 4.55 34.40 -5.23
CA PRO A 38 5.18 35.56 -5.87
C PRO A 38 5.21 36.79 -4.95
N GLU A 39 4.35 36.85 -3.94
CA GLU A 39 4.16 38.03 -3.09
C GLU A 39 4.85 37.93 -1.73
N GLY A 40 5.59 36.84 -1.44
CA GLY A 40 6.37 36.79 -0.21
C GLY A 40 7.12 35.49 0.07
N ASP A 41 7.60 35.38 1.31
CA ASP A 41 8.42 34.26 1.79
C ASP A 41 7.53 33.06 2.16
N ALA A 42 6.95 32.42 1.14
CA ALA A 42 6.10 31.26 1.30
C ALA A 42 6.25 30.27 0.14
N ALA A 43 6.05 28.98 0.44
CA ALA A 43 5.99 27.94 -0.57
C ALA A 43 4.96 26.87 -0.22
N VAL A 44 4.45 26.21 -1.26
CA VAL A 44 3.60 25.02 -1.15
C VAL A 44 4.26 23.89 -1.91
N ALA A 45 4.56 22.80 -1.20
CA ALA A 45 5.13 21.60 -1.79
C ALA A 45 4.03 20.57 -2.06
N TYR A 46 3.94 20.09 -3.30
CA TYR A 46 2.85 19.24 -3.75
C TYR A 46 3.31 18.18 -4.74
N LEU A 47 2.56 17.08 -4.81
CA LEU A 47 2.68 16.07 -5.84
C LEU A 47 1.61 16.33 -6.92
N ASP A 48 2.01 16.37 -8.19
CA ASP A 48 1.08 16.47 -9.32
C ASP A 48 0.67 15.08 -9.80
N THR A 49 -0.58 14.69 -9.54
CA THR A 49 -1.17 13.41 -10.00
C THR A 49 -1.70 13.50 -11.43
N GLY A 50 -1.60 14.66 -12.08
CA GLY A 50 -2.20 14.95 -13.38
C GLY A 50 -3.69 15.34 -13.29
N ARG A 51 -4.38 15.06 -12.19
CA ARG A 51 -5.76 15.52 -11.95
C ARG A 51 -5.87 16.46 -10.75
N ALA A 52 -5.00 16.27 -9.77
CA ALA A 52 -4.95 17.05 -8.55
C ALA A 52 -3.51 17.33 -8.14
N TRP A 53 -3.32 18.48 -7.51
CA TRP A 53 -2.15 18.82 -6.71
C TRP A 53 -2.41 18.43 -5.27
N VAL A 54 -1.64 17.44 -4.81
CA VAL A 54 -1.75 16.87 -3.47
C VAL A 54 -0.63 17.46 -2.63
N VAL A 55 -0.98 18.36 -1.72
CA VAL A 55 -0.04 19.06 -0.83
C VAL A 55 0.33 18.16 0.34
N ALA A 56 1.61 18.15 0.70
CA ALA A 56 2.14 17.47 1.86
C ALA A 56 2.21 18.41 3.07
N GLY A 57 1.27 18.25 4.01
CA GLY A 57 1.14 19.11 5.18
C GLY A 57 0.41 20.42 4.87
N ALA A 58 0.84 21.49 5.54
CA ALA A 58 0.36 22.85 5.30
C ALA A 58 1.34 23.63 4.41
N PRO A 59 0.95 24.81 3.87
CA PRO A 59 1.90 25.74 3.27
C PRO A 59 3.06 26.07 4.22
N ILE A 60 4.27 26.12 3.67
CA ILE A 60 5.47 26.54 4.37
C ILE A 60 5.48 28.07 4.34
N ALA A 61 4.83 28.66 5.33
CA ALA A 61 4.63 30.10 5.48
C ALA A 61 4.46 30.45 6.96
N ALA A 62 4.65 31.73 7.30
CA ALA A 62 4.23 32.23 8.60
C ALA A 62 2.74 31.96 8.84
N LEU A 63 2.37 31.56 10.07
CA LEU A 63 1.01 31.11 10.40
C LEU A 63 -0.06 32.16 10.03
N GLY A 64 0.22 33.45 10.23
CA GLY A 64 -0.69 34.54 9.87
C GLY A 64 -0.94 34.70 8.37
N ARG A 65 -0.06 34.17 7.52
CA ARG A 65 -0.19 34.17 6.05
C ARG A 65 -0.71 32.86 5.48
N CYS A 66 -0.86 31.81 6.30
CA CYS A 66 -1.26 30.49 5.80
C CYS A 66 -2.59 30.52 5.05
N ALA A 67 -3.57 31.33 5.48
CA ALA A 67 -4.87 31.47 4.80
C ALA A 67 -4.72 32.03 3.38
N GLU A 68 -4.09 33.20 3.25
CA GLU A 68 -3.83 33.90 1.99
C GLU A 68 -3.03 33.03 1.00
N VAL A 69 -1.93 32.42 1.47
CA VAL A 69 -1.07 31.55 0.64
C VAL A 69 -1.85 30.33 0.14
N THR A 70 -2.70 29.77 0.99
CA THR A 70 -3.56 28.63 0.63
C THR A 70 -4.54 28.99 -0.48
N GLU A 71 -5.19 30.15 -0.39
CA GLU A 71 -6.14 30.62 -1.39
C GLU A 71 -5.50 30.92 -2.73
N ARG A 72 -4.31 31.57 -2.72
CA ARG A 72 -3.53 31.82 -3.94
C ARG A 72 -3.09 30.53 -4.61
N PHE A 73 -2.54 29.60 -3.84
CA PHE A 73 -2.15 28.29 -4.36
C PHE A 73 -3.34 27.54 -4.96
N ALA A 74 -4.48 27.51 -4.26
CA ALA A 74 -5.69 26.88 -4.78
C ALA A 74 -6.18 27.55 -6.07
N SER A 75 -6.06 28.88 -6.17
CA SER A 75 -6.41 29.63 -7.38
C SER A 75 -5.48 29.32 -8.56
N GLU A 76 -4.18 29.19 -8.29
CA GLU A 76 -3.19 28.76 -9.29
C GLU A 76 -3.47 27.33 -9.79
N ALA A 77 -3.78 26.40 -8.87
CA ALA A 77 -4.16 25.04 -9.24
C ALA A 77 -5.42 25.03 -10.13
N ARG A 78 -6.44 25.81 -9.78
CA ARG A 78 -7.66 25.95 -10.58
C ARG A 78 -7.36 26.52 -11.97
N ARG A 79 -6.46 27.50 -12.08
CA ARG A 79 -6.01 28.06 -13.38
C ARG A 79 -5.40 26.98 -14.27
N GLN A 80 -4.68 26.03 -13.68
CA GLN A 80 -4.11 24.88 -14.39
C GLN A 80 -5.08 23.69 -14.53
N ARG A 81 -6.37 23.88 -14.21
CA ARG A 81 -7.41 22.84 -14.22
C ARG A 81 -7.04 21.64 -13.35
N ARG A 82 -6.43 21.90 -12.20
CA ARG A 82 -6.04 20.93 -11.19
C ARG A 82 -6.87 21.14 -9.93
N ARG A 83 -7.34 20.04 -9.35
CA ARG A 83 -7.92 20.05 -8.00
C ARG A 83 -6.84 20.23 -6.96
N THR A 84 -7.21 20.73 -5.78
CA THR A 84 -6.28 20.90 -4.66
C THR A 84 -6.77 20.10 -3.47
N VAL A 85 -5.86 19.35 -2.85
CA VAL A 85 -6.09 18.64 -1.59
C VAL A 85 -4.83 18.68 -0.75
N PHE A 86 -4.98 18.90 0.55
CA PHE A 86 -3.90 18.92 1.54
C PHE A 86 -3.99 17.64 2.37
N PHE A 87 -2.90 16.89 2.46
CA PHE A 87 -2.81 15.69 3.28
C PHE A 87 -1.89 15.93 4.46
N ALA A 88 -2.12 15.23 5.58
CA ALA A 88 -1.33 15.37 6.80
C ALA A 88 -1.38 16.77 7.45
N THR A 89 -2.56 17.41 7.41
CA THR A 89 -2.76 18.72 8.03
C THR A 89 -3.14 18.60 9.51
N GLU A 90 -2.53 19.43 10.36
CA GLU A 90 -2.86 19.55 11.79
C GLU A 90 -3.96 20.60 12.04
N PRO A 91 -4.58 20.62 13.24
CA PRO A 91 -5.65 21.57 13.58
C PRO A 91 -5.27 23.03 13.42
N ARG A 92 -4.00 23.39 13.63
CA ARG A 92 -3.52 24.76 13.48
C ARG A 92 -3.67 25.29 12.04
N PHE A 93 -3.56 24.42 11.04
CA PHE A 93 -3.82 24.78 9.64
C PHE A 93 -5.31 24.95 9.38
N LEU A 94 -6.14 24.06 9.93
CA LEU A 94 -7.59 24.13 9.80
C LEU A 94 -8.18 25.36 10.51
N ALA A 95 -7.49 25.86 11.55
CA ALA A 95 -7.87 27.06 12.25
C ALA A 95 -7.60 28.35 11.44
N CYS A 96 -6.58 28.34 10.56
CA CYS A 96 -6.28 29.51 9.73
C CYS A 96 -6.91 29.44 8.33
N ALA A 97 -7.03 28.25 7.72
CA ALA A 97 -7.57 28.09 6.39
C ALA A 97 -9.00 27.51 6.44
N SER A 98 -9.97 28.24 5.92
CA SER A 98 -11.37 27.79 5.84
C SER A 98 -11.50 26.67 4.80
N MET A 99 -11.34 25.42 5.25
CA MET A 99 -11.40 24.23 4.41
C MET A 99 -12.32 23.17 5.00
N ARG A 100 -12.90 22.37 4.11
CA ARG A 100 -13.51 21.10 4.53
C ARG A 100 -12.40 20.15 4.92
N SER A 101 -12.62 19.33 5.94
CA SER A 101 -11.63 18.37 6.40
C SER A 101 -12.22 17.02 6.79
N LEU A 102 -11.37 16.00 6.78
CA LEU A 102 -11.66 14.63 7.19
C LEU A 102 -10.47 14.13 8.02
N ALA A 103 -10.68 13.84 9.30
CA ALA A 103 -9.65 13.28 10.16
C ALA A 103 -9.26 11.87 9.68
N VAL A 104 -8.00 11.67 9.30
CA VAL A 104 -7.50 10.38 8.79
C VAL A 104 -6.71 9.58 9.81
N GLY A 105 -6.41 10.16 10.97
CA GLY A 105 -5.77 9.48 12.08
C GLY A 105 -5.24 10.48 13.10
N GLU A 106 -4.30 10.04 13.92
CA GLU A 106 -3.69 10.86 14.95
C GLU A 106 -2.17 10.73 14.92
N GLN A 107 -1.48 11.81 15.23
CA GLN A 107 -0.04 11.84 15.41
C GLN A 107 0.29 12.03 16.89
N PRO A 108 1.04 11.10 17.50
CA PRO A 108 1.55 11.27 18.85
C PRO A 108 2.80 12.16 18.84
N SER A 109 2.98 12.94 19.89
CA SER A 109 4.21 13.70 20.15
C SER A 109 4.69 13.55 21.58
N TRP A 110 5.99 13.72 21.75
CA TRP A 110 6.71 13.63 23.03
C TRP A 110 7.60 14.86 23.23
N ASP A 111 7.73 15.31 24.48
CA ASP A 111 8.86 16.11 24.94
C ASP A 111 9.98 15.15 25.36
N PRO A 112 11.07 15.03 24.57
CA PRO A 112 12.12 14.08 24.88
C PRO A 112 12.88 14.45 26.16
N ARG A 113 12.79 15.69 26.67
CA ARG A 113 13.40 16.07 27.96
C ARG A 113 12.74 15.37 29.14
N ALA A 114 11.46 14.99 28.99
CA ALA A 114 10.76 14.17 29.96
C ALA A 114 11.08 12.67 29.83
N TRP A 115 11.83 12.26 28.79
CA TRP A 115 12.21 10.86 28.51
C TRP A 115 13.29 10.37 29.48
N THR A 116 12.89 10.09 30.71
CA THR A 116 13.76 9.52 31.74
C THR A 116 13.63 8.00 31.82
N GLU A 117 14.56 7.34 32.51
CA GLU A 117 14.48 5.90 32.80
C GLU A 117 13.24 5.51 33.64
N GLY A 118 12.58 6.49 34.28
CA GLY A 118 11.29 6.32 34.95
C GLY A 118 10.08 6.51 34.01
N HIS A 119 10.23 7.36 33.00
CA HIS A 119 9.17 7.75 32.05
C HIS A 119 9.02 6.77 30.88
N CYS A 120 10.08 6.02 30.56
CA CYS A 120 10.01 4.97 29.55
C CYS A 120 8.92 3.96 29.95
N GLY A 121 7.88 3.92 29.11
CA GLY A 121 6.56 3.40 29.42
C GLY A 121 6.55 1.99 30.00
N HIS A 122 5.41 1.62 30.60
CA HIS A 122 4.94 0.28 30.94
C HIS A 122 6.01 -0.83 31.06
N ARG A 123 6.10 -1.58 32.18
CA ARG A 123 7.08 -2.68 32.44
C ARG A 123 7.54 -3.46 31.19
N SER A 124 6.62 -3.79 30.29
CA SER A 124 6.87 -4.43 28.98
C SER A 124 7.74 -3.66 27.97
N PHE A 125 7.99 -2.35 28.07
CA PHE A 125 8.95 -1.62 27.23
C PHE A 125 10.37 -1.81 27.79
N LYS A 126 10.58 -1.60 29.09
CA LYS A 126 11.85 -1.84 29.78
C LYS A 126 12.34 -3.28 29.59
N GLU A 127 11.43 -4.25 29.63
CA GLU A 127 11.74 -5.65 29.34
C GLU A 127 12.23 -5.87 27.90
N GLN A 128 11.68 -5.15 26.91
CA GLN A 128 12.14 -5.23 25.53
C GLN A 128 13.53 -4.62 25.36
N LEU A 129 13.82 -3.50 26.04
CA LEU A 129 15.16 -2.91 26.07
C LEU A 129 16.19 -3.89 26.65
N ARG A 130 15.88 -4.47 27.81
CA ARG A 130 16.73 -5.48 28.46
C ARG A 130 16.94 -6.71 27.58
N ARG A 131 15.87 -7.19 26.93
CA ARG A 131 15.91 -8.36 26.04
C ARG A 131 16.79 -8.10 24.81
N ALA A 132 16.68 -6.94 24.18
CA ALA A 132 17.50 -6.57 23.03
C ALA A 132 18.99 -6.49 23.41
N ARG A 133 19.30 -5.81 24.52
CA ARG A 133 20.67 -5.70 25.05
C ARG A 133 21.25 -7.07 25.43
N ALA A 134 20.49 -7.92 26.10
CA ALA A 134 20.90 -9.29 26.46
C ALA A 134 21.16 -10.17 25.23
N LYS A 135 20.53 -9.87 24.10
CA LYS A 135 20.77 -10.53 22.81
C LYS A 135 21.89 -9.87 21.98
N GLY A 136 22.67 -8.97 22.58
CA GLY A 136 23.83 -8.35 21.96
C GLY A 136 23.49 -7.25 20.93
N VAL A 137 22.31 -6.65 21.00
CA VAL A 137 21.97 -5.50 20.16
C VAL A 137 22.61 -4.24 20.74
N SER A 138 23.44 -3.57 19.93
CA SER A 138 24.03 -2.27 20.23
C SER A 138 23.51 -1.23 19.23
N ILE A 139 23.32 0.01 19.68
CA ILE A 139 22.82 1.10 18.83
C ILE A 139 23.73 2.30 19.00
N ALA A 140 24.12 2.91 17.90
CA ALA A 140 24.94 4.11 17.89
C ALA A 140 24.37 5.15 16.93
N ARG A 141 24.50 6.43 17.29
CA ARG A 141 24.33 7.54 16.35
C ARG A 141 25.53 7.52 15.39
N VAL A 142 25.24 7.52 14.09
CA VAL A 142 26.25 7.52 13.02
C VAL A 142 26.27 8.91 12.36
N PRO A 143 27.45 9.50 12.11
CA PRO A 143 27.56 10.75 11.35
C PRO A 143 26.92 10.64 9.96
N SER A 144 26.29 11.73 9.48
CA SER A 144 25.58 11.75 8.19
C SER A 144 26.48 11.32 7.02
N HIS A 145 27.72 11.81 6.98
CA HIS A 145 28.69 11.50 5.94
C HIS A 145 29.12 10.02 5.94
N GLU A 146 29.16 9.37 7.10
CA GLU A 146 29.46 7.94 7.21
C GLU A 146 28.26 7.11 6.76
N ALA A 147 27.05 7.48 7.20
CA ALA A 147 25.81 6.84 6.81
C ALA A 147 25.55 6.90 5.29
N ALA A 148 25.76 8.06 4.68
CA ALA A 148 25.60 8.28 3.23
C ALA A 148 26.84 7.88 2.41
N GLY A 149 27.97 7.58 3.07
CA GLY A 149 29.23 7.18 2.47
C GLY A 149 29.53 5.70 2.72
N ALA A 150 30.44 5.44 3.66
CA ALA A 150 30.98 4.10 3.93
C ALA A 150 29.91 3.05 4.30
N MET A 151 28.85 3.46 5.01
CA MET A 151 27.78 2.54 5.46
C MET A 151 26.60 2.44 4.49
N ARG A 152 26.58 3.24 3.41
CA ARG A 152 25.43 3.35 2.50
C ARG A 152 24.98 1.98 1.97
N ALA A 153 25.92 1.18 1.47
CA ALA A 153 25.63 -0.14 0.92
C ALA A 153 25.02 -1.10 1.96
N GLU A 154 25.48 -1.05 3.22
CA GLU A 154 24.95 -1.90 4.30
C GLU A 154 23.51 -1.49 4.67
N LEU A 155 23.22 -0.19 4.67
CA LEU A 155 21.90 0.37 4.92
C LEU A 155 20.93 0.11 3.75
N GLU A 156 21.36 0.25 2.50
CA GLU A 156 20.58 -0.09 1.30
C GLU A 156 20.18 -1.58 1.33
N GLN A 157 21.11 -2.48 1.67
CA GLN A 157 20.78 -3.91 1.81
C GLN A 157 19.77 -4.18 2.93
N LEU A 158 19.83 -3.46 4.06
CA LEU A 158 18.82 -3.56 5.12
C LEU A 158 17.44 -3.11 4.59
N ILE A 159 17.39 -2.00 3.87
CA ILE A 159 16.17 -1.45 3.28
C ILE A 159 15.56 -2.44 2.29
N ASP A 160 16.38 -3.04 1.42
CA ASP A 160 15.94 -4.04 0.45
C ASP A 160 15.33 -5.26 1.14
N ARG A 161 16.02 -5.81 2.15
CA ARG A 161 15.48 -6.94 2.94
C ARG A 161 14.17 -6.57 3.62
N TRP A 162 14.07 -5.36 4.17
CA TRP A 162 12.84 -4.88 4.80
C TRP A 162 11.70 -4.73 3.78
N LEU A 163 11.98 -4.18 2.59
CA LEU A 163 11.01 -4.02 1.50
C LEU A 163 10.53 -5.36 0.97
N CYS A 164 11.43 -6.33 0.78
CA CYS A 164 11.11 -7.69 0.34
C CYS A 164 10.20 -8.42 1.33
N ALA A 165 10.30 -8.13 2.63
CA ALA A 165 9.46 -8.73 3.65
C ALA A 165 8.05 -8.11 3.75
N ARG A 166 7.76 -7.01 3.04
CA ARG A 166 6.44 -6.35 3.09
C ARG A 166 5.46 -6.99 2.11
N PRO A 167 4.18 -7.15 2.50
CA PRO A 167 3.14 -7.72 1.64
C PRO A 167 2.65 -6.76 0.55
N MET A 168 3.03 -5.48 0.62
CA MET A 168 2.57 -4.44 -0.30
C MET A 168 3.73 -3.82 -1.08
N PRO A 169 3.52 -3.37 -2.33
CA PRO A 169 4.52 -2.61 -3.06
C PRO A 169 4.94 -1.35 -2.30
N PRO A 170 6.16 -0.85 -2.53
CA PRO A 170 6.58 0.46 -2.03
C PRO A 170 5.56 1.53 -2.43
N MET A 171 5.12 2.32 -1.45
CA MET A 171 4.27 3.49 -1.67
C MET A 171 5.15 4.71 -1.97
N SER A 172 4.56 5.70 -2.65
CA SER A 172 5.21 6.98 -2.94
C SER A 172 4.64 8.08 -2.02
N PHE A 173 4.92 9.35 -2.31
CA PHE A 173 4.51 10.51 -1.49
C PHE A 173 5.20 10.48 -0.12
N LEU A 174 4.50 10.79 0.97
CA LEU A 174 5.07 10.94 2.33
C LEU A 174 5.59 9.66 3.02
N VAL A 175 5.66 8.56 2.29
CA VAL A 175 6.13 7.26 2.78
C VAL A 175 7.15 6.64 1.83
N ALA A 176 7.64 7.43 0.86
CA ALA A 176 8.78 7.03 0.06
C ALA A 176 10.02 6.92 0.96
N LEU A 177 10.91 5.97 0.66
CA LEU A 177 12.14 5.79 1.40
C LEU A 177 13.27 6.46 0.65
N GLU A 178 13.69 7.64 1.10
CA GLU A 178 14.85 8.36 0.55
C GLU A 178 15.86 8.72 1.65
N PRO A 179 16.40 7.70 2.34
CA PRO A 179 17.17 7.87 3.57
C PRO A 179 18.41 8.75 3.41
N PHE A 180 18.98 8.85 2.21
CA PHE A 180 20.22 9.58 1.94
C PHE A 180 20.00 10.96 1.29
N SER A 181 18.76 11.32 0.98
CA SER A 181 18.43 12.64 0.42
C SER A 181 18.55 13.70 1.52
N PHE A 182 19.33 14.76 1.30
CA PHE A 182 19.68 15.76 2.33
C PHE A 182 20.24 15.12 3.61
N ALA A 183 21.17 14.17 3.44
CA ALA A 183 21.72 13.38 4.54
C ALA A 183 22.28 14.22 5.70
N ASP A 184 22.84 15.40 5.41
CA ASP A 184 23.43 16.28 6.44
C ASP A 184 22.40 16.92 7.38
N GLU A 185 21.13 16.96 6.98
CA GLU A 185 20.04 17.42 7.84
C GLU A 185 19.46 16.28 8.68
N ARG A 186 19.79 15.02 8.36
CA ARG A 186 19.23 13.82 8.99
C ARG A 186 20.11 13.31 10.13
N ARG A 187 19.49 12.63 11.10
CA ARG A 187 20.20 11.80 12.10
C ARG A 187 19.99 10.34 11.82
N TYR A 188 21.05 9.56 11.91
CA TYR A 188 21.04 8.12 11.70
C TYR A 188 21.39 7.41 13.00
N TYR A 189 20.57 6.44 13.38
CA TYR A 189 20.83 5.54 14.50
C TYR A 189 20.84 4.11 13.99
N VAL A 190 21.99 3.47 14.06
CA VAL A 190 22.18 2.16 13.45
C VAL A 190 22.25 1.10 14.53
N ALA A 191 21.39 0.09 14.43
CA ALA A 191 21.39 -1.07 15.30
C ALA A 191 22.24 -2.19 14.70
N ARG A 192 23.24 -2.66 15.46
CA ARG A 192 24.09 -3.80 15.12
C ARG A 192 23.84 -4.97 16.08
N ALA A 193 23.89 -6.19 15.55
CA ALA A 193 23.92 -7.41 16.34
C ALA A 193 24.83 -8.43 15.64
N ALA A 194 25.73 -9.07 16.41
CA ALA A 194 26.76 -9.97 15.87
C ALA A 194 27.52 -9.37 14.68
N GLY A 195 27.94 -8.10 14.81
CA GLY A 195 28.72 -7.37 13.80
C GLY A 195 27.93 -6.84 12.59
N ARG A 196 26.68 -7.27 12.37
CA ARG A 196 25.86 -6.89 11.21
C ARG A 196 24.83 -5.82 11.56
N VAL A 197 24.51 -4.94 10.61
CA VAL A 197 23.37 -4.04 10.72
C VAL A 197 22.05 -4.82 10.65
N VAL A 198 21.24 -4.66 11.70
CA VAL A 198 19.94 -5.34 11.87
C VAL A 198 18.77 -4.36 11.99
N GLY A 199 19.04 -3.05 12.01
CA GLY A 199 18.03 -2.01 12.00
C GLY A 199 18.64 -0.62 11.84
N THR A 200 17.81 0.33 11.43
CA THR A 200 18.16 1.74 11.39
C THR A 200 16.94 2.58 11.77
N LEU A 201 17.18 3.68 12.49
CA LEU A 201 16.22 4.75 12.70
C LEU A 201 16.79 6.02 12.09
N ILE A 202 16.00 6.68 11.24
CA ILE A 202 16.36 7.92 10.58
C ILE A 202 15.39 9.00 11.04
N ALA A 203 15.95 10.09 11.55
CA ALA A 203 15.20 11.23 12.03
C ALA A 203 15.42 12.45 11.12
N VAL A 204 14.33 13.15 10.82
CA VAL A 204 14.31 14.40 10.05
C VAL A 204 13.89 15.56 10.94
N PRO A 205 14.38 16.78 10.69
CA PRO A 205 14.09 17.93 11.55
C PRO A 205 12.67 18.46 11.34
N VAL A 206 12.06 18.96 12.42
CA VAL A 206 10.88 19.82 12.41
C VAL A 206 11.34 21.18 12.95
N TYR A 207 11.90 21.99 12.05
CA TYR A 207 12.73 23.13 12.41
C TYR A 207 12.02 24.14 13.32
N GLU A 208 10.78 24.54 12.98
CA GLU A 208 10.08 25.56 13.75
C GLU A 208 9.78 25.11 15.19
N ARG A 209 9.70 23.80 15.43
CA ARG A 209 9.49 23.22 16.77
C ARG A 209 10.77 22.84 17.50
N ALA A 210 11.94 23.12 16.91
CA ALA A 210 13.22 22.63 17.41
C ALA A 210 13.17 21.12 17.74
N GLY A 211 12.55 20.34 16.86
CA GLY A 211 12.20 18.94 17.11
C GLY A 211 12.59 17.99 15.99
N TRP A 212 12.28 16.71 16.19
CA TRP A 212 12.60 15.62 15.26
C TRP A 212 11.39 14.75 14.96
N PHE A 213 11.21 14.40 13.69
CA PHE A 213 10.32 13.32 13.27
C PHE A 213 11.16 12.08 13.01
N PHE A 214 10.91 11.00 13.75
CA PHE A 214 11.51 9.69 13.48
C PHE A 214 10.75 9.05 12.32
N GLU A 215 11.18 9.42 11.11
CA GLU A 215 10.54 9.10 9.84
C GLU A 215 10.64 7.62 9.52
N ASP A 216 11.87 7.11 9.44
CA ASP A 216 12.13 5.72 9.05
C ASP A 216 12.59 4.91 10.24
N ILE A 217 11.84 3.86 10.55
CA ILE A 217 12.19 2.89 11.60
C ILE A 217 12.19 1.51 10.97
N LEU A 218 13.36 1.11 10.48
CA LEU A 218 13.55 -0.10 9.70
C LEU A 218 14.25 -1.15 10.56
N ARG A 219 13.73 -2.38 10.51
CA ARG A 219 14.25 -3.50 11.29
C ARG A 219 14.25 -4.75 10.43
N ASP A 220 15.37 -5.45 10.41
CA ASP A 220 15.48 -6.73 9.75
C ASP A 220 14.51 -7.73 10.40
N PRO A 221 13.78 -8.55 9.62
CA PRO A 221 12.89 -9.57 10.18
C PRO A 221 13.59 -10.53 11.16
N SER A 222 14.88 -10.81 10.95
CA SER A 222 15.70 -11.66 11.81
C SER A 222 16.21 -10.97 13.07
N SER A 223 15.97 -9.66 13.24
CA SER A 223 16.53 -8.93 14.38
C SER A 223 15.89 -9.37 15.70
N PRO A 224 16.62 -9.28 16.82
CA PRO A 224 16.07 -9.54 18.15
C PRO A 224 14.84 -8.69 18.48
N SER A 225 13.84 -9.28 19.15
CA SER A 225 12.72 -8.53 19.72
C SER A 225 13.23 -7.43 20.66
N GLY A 226 12.63 -6.24 20.56
CA GLY A 226 13.06 -5.07 21.33
C GLY A 226 14.06 -4.16 20.59
N THR A 227 14.56 -4.55 19.41
CA THR A 227 15.48 -3.70 18.63
C THR A 227 14.85 -2.34 18.29
N THR A 228 13.58 -2.33 17.87
CA THR A 228 12.86 -1.07 17.55
C THR A 228 12.70 -0.19 18.79
N GLU A 229 12.27 -0.77 19.90
CA GLU A 229 12.16 -0.06 21.18
C GLU A 229 13.49 0.53 21.62
N LEU A 230 14.59 -0.21 21.46
CA LEU A 230 15.93 0.25 21.81
C LEU A 230 16.41 1.37 20.88
N MET A 231 16.09 1.32 19.58
CA MET A 231 16.39 2.42 18.63
C MET A 231 15.68 3.71 19.05
N ILE A 232 14.39 3.61 19.39
CA ILE A 232 13.60 4.77 19.84
C ILE A 232 14.13 5.30 21.17
N ASP A 233 14.42 4.44 22.16
CA ASP A 233 14.99 4.86 23.45
C ASP A 233 16.33 5.58 23.26
N THR A 234 17.21 5.05 22.41
CA THR A 234 18.52 5.65 22.13
C THR A 234 18.36 7.01 21.43
N ALA A 235 17.49 7.09 20.42
CA ALA A 235 17.25 8.32 19.68
C ALA A 235 16.58 9.39 20.56
N MET A 236 15.61 9.03 21.40
CA MET A 236 14.98 9.95 22.35
C MET A 236 16.00 10.54 23.33
N ARG A 237 16.90 9.72 23.89
CA ARG A 237 17.95 10.19 24.80
C ARG A 237 18.96 11.13 24.11
N ASP A 238 19.35 10.83 22.87
CA ASP A 238 20.25 11.67 22.08
C ASP A 238 19.64 13.05 21.80
N VAL A 239 18.39 13.09 21.29
CA VAL A 239 17.73 14.39 21.01
C VAL A 239 17.37 15.15 22.28
N ALA A 240 17.12 14.45 23.40
CA ALA A 240 16.94 15.08 24.71
C ALA A 240 18.21 15.76 25.20
N ALA A 241 19.38 15.15 24.98
CA ALA A 241 20.68 15.72 25.34
C ALA A 241 20.97 17.02 24.58
N ASP A 242 20.46 17.15 23.35
CA ASP A 242 20.53 18.37 22.53
C ASP A 242 19.47 19.42 22.90
N GLY A 243 18.68 19.17 23.95
CA GLY A 243 17.66 20.10 24.45
C GLY A 243 16.40 20.21 23.58
N CYS A 244 16.18 19.29 22.65
CA CYS A 244 14.98 19.28 21.82
C CYS A 244 13.70 19.14 22.66
N SER A 245 12.60 19.78 22.27
CA SER A 245 11.34 19.76 23.01
C SER A 245 10.21 19.03 22.29
N PHE A 246 10.46 18.52 21.10
CA PHE A 246 9.44 17.88 20.27
C PHE A 246 10.01 16.67 19.52
N VAL A 247 9.41 15.51 19.73
CA VAL A 247 9.60 14.33 18.90
C VAL A 247 8.25 13.80 18.45
N THR A 248 8.18 13.26 17.24
CA THR A 248 7.04 12.46 16.79
C THR A 248 7.48 11.20 16.06
N LEU A 249 6.63 10.17 16.10
CA LEU A 249 6.75 8.94 15.31
C LEU A 249 5.81 8.96 14.10
N GLY A 250 5.27 10.14 13.76
CA GLY A 250 4.36 10.36 12.64
C GLY A 250 2.96 9.78 12.84
N LEU A 251 2.18 9.80 11.78
CA LEU A 251 0.77 9.40 11.76
C LEU A 251 0.55 7.94 12.23
N ALA A 252 -0.45 7.73 13.08
CA ALA A 252 -1.13 6.46 13.28
C ALA A 252 -2.41 6.49 12.43
N PRO A 253 -2.43 5.87 11.23
CA PRO A 253 -3.55 5.99 10.32
C PRO A 253 -4.79 5.33 10.94
N LEU A 254 -5.93 5.99 10.74
CA LEU A 254 -7.22 5.57 11.28
C LEU A 254 -7.21 5.43 12.81
N ALA A 255 -6.28 6.06 13.54
CA ALA A 255 -6.38 6.21 14.98
C ALA A 255 -7.48 7.24 15.27
N GLY A 256 -8.58 6.81 15.87
CA GLY A 256 -9.78 7.62 16.09
C GLY A 256 -11.03 6.73 16.22
N GLU A 257 -12.14 7.33 16.64
CA GLU A 257 -13.37 6.61 17.00
C GLU A 257 -14.49 6.70 15.95
N GLU A 258 -14.25 7.46 14.90
CA GLU A 258 -15.21 7.69 13.82
C GLU A 258 -15.72 6.37 13.22
N PRO A 259 -17.05 6.22 13.00
CA PRO A 259 -17.64 4.97 12.50
C PRO A 259 -17.00 4.47 11.20
N TRP A 260 -16.67 5.38 10.28
CA TRP A 260 -16.04 5.02 9.00
C TRP A 260 -14.60 4.54 9.20
N GLN A 261 -13.84 5.11 10.15
CA GLN A 261 -12.48 4.65 10.45
C GLN A 261 -12.53 3.24 11.04
N ARG A 262 -13.48 2.95 11.93
CA ARG A 262 -13.73 1.59 12.46
C ARG A 262 -14.05 0.60 11.34
N LEU A 263 -14.90 0.99 10.40
CA LEU A 263 -15.24 0.16 9.24
C LEU A 263 -14.00 -0.11 8.37
N VAL A 264 -13.23 0.92 8.02
CA VAL A 264 -12.02 0.77 7.19
C VAL A 264 -10.97 -0.08 7.91
N ARG A 265 -10.73 0.11 9.22
CA ARG A 265 -9.83 -0.75 10.01
C ARG A 265 -10.27 -2.21 9.97
N LYS A 266 -11.58 -2.49 10.10
CA LYS A 266 -12.14 -3.84 10.04
C LYS A 266 -11.94 -4.48 8.66
N LEU A 267 -12.12 -3.71 7.58
CA LEU A 267 -11.97 -4.18 6.21
C LEU A 267 -10.50 -4.37 5.81
N LEU A 268 -9.62 -3.42 6.14
CA LEU A 268 -8.22 -3.40 5.73
C LEU A 268 -7.24 -4.00 6.75
N GLY A 269 -7.71 -4.39 7.94
CA GLY A 269 -6.88 -4.93 9.02
C GLY A 269 -6.14 -6.23 8.68
N GLY A 270 -6.55 -6.94 7.61
CA GLY A 270 -5.81 -8.08 7.07
C GLY A 270 -4.54 -7.70 6.30
N PHE A 271 -4.47 -6.48 5.78
CA PHE A 271 -3.31 -5.99 5.02
C PHE A 271 -2.36 -5.13 5.81
N TYR A 272 -2.90 -4.37 6.75
CA TYR A 272 -2.13 -3.41 7.52
C TYR A 272 -2.60 -3.41 8.96
N ASN A 273 -1.65 -3.55 9.89
CA ASN A 273 -1.92 -3.62 11.31
C ASN A 273 -2.07 -2.21 11.92
N PHE A 274 -3.16 -1.53 11.60
CA PHE A 274 -3.45 -0.17 12.09
C PHE A 274 -3.53 -0.13 13.63
N GLU A 275 -4.23 -1.09 14.23
CA GLU A 275 -4.43 -1.16 15.69
C GLU A 275 -3.13 -1.45 16.43
N GLY A 276 -2.31 -2.39 15.93
CA GLY A 276 -1.01 -2.70 16.51
C GLY A 276 -0.04 -1.53 16.42
N LEU A 277 -0.06 -0.75 15.32
CA LEU A 277 0.75 0.45 15.19
C LEU A 277 0.34 1.52 16.20
N ARG A 278 -0.96 1.79 16.35
CA ARG A 278 -1.46 2.72 17.37
C ARG A 278 -1.10 2.26 18.78
N ALA A 279 -1.35 0.99 19.10
CA ALA A 279 -1.07 0.42 20.42
C ALA A 279 0.43 0.48 20.74
N PHE A 280 1.29 0.22 19.75
CA PHE A 280 2.73 0.39 19.89
C PHE A 280 3.11 1.83 20.26
N LYS A 281 2.59 2.82 19.53
CA LYS A 281 2.85 4.24 19.82
C LYS A 281 2.28 4.66 21.18
N ALA A 282 1.09 4.18 21.54
CA ALA A 282 0.46 4.44 22.85
C ALA A 282 1.23 3.84 24.02
N LYS A 283 1.86 2.66 23.83
CA LYS A 283 2.75 2.04 24.84
C LYS A 283 3.91 2.96 25.25
N LEU A 284 4.36 3.83 24.34
CA LEU A 284 5.42 4.80 24.59
C LEU A 284 4.94 6.06 25.34
N ARG A 285 3.66 6.13 25.76
CA ARG A 285 3.08 7.23 26.53
C ARG A 285 3.36 8.63 25.94
N PRO A 286 2.83 8.94 24.75
CA PRO A 286 2.92 10.30 24.22
C PRO A 286 2.23 11.31 25.10
N ASP A 287 2.77 12.53 25.13
CA ASP A 287 2.21 13.66 25.87
C ASP A 287 0.91 14.14 25.22
N VAL A 288 0.88 14.14 23.88
CA VAL A 288 -0.25 14.66 23.10
C VAL A 288 -0.52 13.77 21.89
N TRP A 289 -1.81 13.56 21.60
CA TRP A 289 -2.29 13.03 20.32
C TRP A 289 -2.93 14.16 19.53
N THR A 290 -2.35 14.50 18.38
CA THR A 290 -2.85 15.54 17.49
C THR A 290 -3.63 14.89 16.34
N PRO A 291 -4.90 15.24 16.09
CA PRO A 291 -5.63 14.70 14.95
C PRO A 291 -5.03 15.22 13.65
N ILE A 292 -4.89 14.33 12.68
CA ILE A 292 -4.34 14.62 11.36
C ILE A 292 -5.44 14.44 10.33
N SER A 293 -5.60 15.42 9.46
CA SER A 293 -6.69 15.47 8.50
C SER A 293 -6.21 15.53 7.06
N ILE A 294 -7.12 15.16 6.16
CA ILE A 294 -7.13 15.64 4.79
C ILE A 294 -7.96 16.92 4.77
N ALA A 295 -7.52 17.97 4.09
CA ALA A 295 -8.24 19.22 3.92
C ALA A 295 -8.40 19.57 2.45
N TRP A 296 -9.54 20.13 2.06
CA TRP A 296 -9.81 20.52 0.67
C TRP A 296 -10.75 21.74 0.58
N PRO A 297 -10.69 22.51 -0.52
CA PRO A 297 -11.64 23.58 -0.80
C PRO A 297 -13.10 23.09 -0.85
N GLY A 298 -14.05 23.94 -0.42
CA GLY A 298 -15.46 23.55 -0.25
C GLY A 298 -16.20 23.07 -1.50
N ASP A 299 -15.68 23.37 -2.69
CA ASP A 299 -16.23 23.04 -4.01
C ASP A 299 -16.04 21.56 -4.43
N GLN A 300 -15.27 20.77 -3.67
CA GLN A 300 -15.00 19.35 -3.97
C GLN A 300 -15.70 18.39 -3.01
N SER A 301 -15.99 17.17 -3.51
CA SER A 301 -16.54 16.09 -2.70
C SER A 301 -15.44 15.37 -1.90
N VAL A 302 -15.82 14.83 -0.73
CA VAL A 302 -14.91 14.05 0.12
C VAL A 302 -14.36 12.81 -0.60
N VAL A 303 -15.17 12.16 -1.43
CA VAL A 303 -14.77 10.96 -2.19
C VAL A 303 -13.65 11.30 -3.18
N THR A 304 -13.76 12.44 -3.86
CA THR A 304 -12.73 12.90 -4.80
C THR A 304 -11.44 13.24 -4.07
N ALA A 305 -11.52 13.97 -2.94
CA ALA A 305 -10.34 14.31 -2.14
C ALA A 305 -9.60 13.06 -1.64
N VAL A 306 -10.33 12.06 -1.12
CA VAL A 306 -9.75 10.78 -0.70
C VAL A 306 -9.11 10.04 -1.88
N PHE A 307 -9.76 10.00 -3.04
CA PHE A 307 -9.20 9.36 -4.23
C PHE A 307 -7.92 10.04 -4.72
N ASP A 308 -7.87 11.38 -4.73
CA ASP A 308 -6.70 12.14 -5.15
C ASP A 308 -5.50 11.87 -4.21
N VAL A 309 -5.74 11.77 -2.90
CA VAL A 309 -4.72 11.34 -1.92
C VAL A 309 -4.25 9.90 -2.16
N LEU A 310 -5.17 8.95 -2.35
CA LEU A 310 -4.79 7.56 -2.65
C LEU A 310 -3.99 7.45 -3.95
N ALA A 311 -4.33 8.25 -4.96
CA ALA A 311 -3.57 8.34 -6.19
C ALA A 311 -2.15 8.87 -5.96
N ALA A 312 -1.95 9.82 -5.04
CA ALA A 312 -0.61 10.29 -4.67
C ALA A 312 0.26 9.18 -4.06
N PHE A 313 -0.27 8.42 -3.09
CA PHE A 313 0.43 7.27 -2.51
C PHE A 313 0.76 6.17 -3.55
N ALA A 314 -0.04 6.09 -4.62
CA ALA A 314 0.18 5.18 -5.75
C ALA A 314 1.00 5.80 -6.91
N ALA A 315 1.78 6.85 -6.65
CA ALA A 315 2.61 7.55 -7.65
C ALA A 315 1.83 8.01 -8.90
N GLY A 316 0.57 8.46 -8.70
CA GLY A 316 -0.35 8.87 -9.76
C GLY A 316 -0.91 7.73 -10.61
N ARG A 317 -0.58 6.47 -10.33
CA ARG A 317 -0.97 5.29 -11.12
C ARG A 317 -1.65 4.21 -10.26
N PRO A 318 -2.83 4.49 -9.67
CA PRO A 318 -3.51 3.58 -8.74
C PRO A 318 -3.81 2.19 -9.31
N ILE A 319 -4.17 2.11 -10.60
CA ILE A 319 -4.43 0.82 -11.26
C ILE A 319 -3.15 -0.03 -11.35
N ARG A 320 -2.02 0.58 -11.74
CA ARG A 320 -0.73 -0.13 -11.83
C ARG A 320 -0.28 -0.59 -10.44
N PHE A 321 -0.44 0.26 -9.43
CA PHE A 321 -0.14 -0.07 -8.05
C PHE A 321 -0.99 -1.25 -7.56
N ALA A 322 -2.30 -1.23 -7.82
CA ALA A 322 -3.20 -2.33 -7.48
C ALA A 322 -2.77 -3.65 -8.16
N LEU A 323 -2.43 -3.62 -9.45
CA LEU A 323 -1.92 -4.80 -10.17
C LEU A 323 -0.60 -5.32 -9.58
N GLN A 324 0.31 -4.42 -9.20
CA GLN A 324 1.57 -4.80 -8.54
C GLN A 324 1.35 -5.37 -7.14
N ALA A 325 0.36 -4.86 -6.41
CA ALA A 325 -0.01 -5.39 -5.10
C ALA A 325 -0.57 -6.81 -5.23
N VAL A 326 -1.43 -7.04 -6.23
CA VAL A 326 -1.95 -8.37 -6.60
C VAL A 326 -0.80 -9.33 -6.94
N GLY A 327 0.24 -8.88 -7.66
CA GLY A 327 1.38 -9.73 -8.03
C GLY A 327 2.34 -10.14 -6.90
N ARG A 328 2.23 -9.57 -5.68
CA ARG A 328 3.18 -9.82 -4.57
C ARG A 328 2.78 -10.95 -3.62
N GLY A 329 1.63 -11.58 -3.83
CA GLY A 329 1.23 -12.77 -3.08
C GLY A 329 -0.27 -13.07 -3.21
N PRO A 330 -0.71 -14.25 -2.73
CA PRO A 330 -2.09 -14.66 -2.89
C PRO A 330 -3.07 -13.87 -2.01
N ALA A 331 -2.62 -13.31 -0.88
CA ALA A 331 -3.49 -12.54 0.02
C ALA A 331 -4.04 -11.23 -0.61
N PRO A 332 -3.23 -10.38 -1.27
CA PRO A 332 -3.74 -9.25 -2.06
C PRO A 332 -4.70 -9.62 -3.18
N VAL A 333 -4.46 -10.73 -3.90
CA VAL A 333 -5.38 -11.17 -4.96
C VAL A 333 -6.71 -11.58 -4.37
N ILE A 334 -6.69 -12.41 -3.33
CA ILE A 334 -7.91 -12.93 -2.69
C ILE A 334 -8.75 -11.79 -2.13
N PHE A 335 -8.12 -10.81 -1.47
CA PHE A 335 -8.87 -9.65 -1.02
C PHE A 335 -9.42 -8.85 -2.19
N GLY A 336 -8.64 -8.61 -3.25
CA GLY A 336 -9.11 -7.89 -4.43
C GLY A 336 -10.34 -8.54 -5.04
N LEU A 337 -10.35 -9.87 -5.11
CA LEU A 337 -11.51 -10.67 -5.54
C LEU A 337 -12.70 -10.50 -4.59
N GLY A 338 -12.48 -10.61 -3.28
CA GLY A 338 -13.55 -10.40 -2.29
C GLY A 338 -14.13 -8.99 -2.32
N ALA A 339 -13.28 -7.97 -2.45
CA ALA A 339 -13.68 -6.57 -2.52
C ALA A 339 -14.45 -6.27 -3.82
N LEU A 340 -14.07 -6.87 -4.95
CA LEU A 340 -14.78 -6.74 -6.22
C LEU A 340 -16.13 -7.48 -6.20
N LEU A 341 -16.26 -8.52 -5.37
CA LEU A 341 -17.51 -9.25 -5.20
C LEU A 341 -18.58 -8.36 -4.53
N VAL A 342 -18.21 -7.51 -3.56
CA VAL A 342 -19.17 -6.65 -2.82
C VAL A 342 -20.05 -5.78 -3.73
N PRO A 343 -19.52 -4.94 -4.64
CA PRO A 343 -20.35 -4.14 -5.53
C PRO A 343 -21.15 -5.00 -6.50
N TRP A 344 -20.62 -6.15 -6.93
CA TRP A 344 -21.35 -7.11 -7.76
C TRP A 344 -22.56 -7.69 -7.00
N THR A 345 -22.40 -8.11 -5.75
CA THR A 345 -23.48 -8.61 -4.89
C THR A 345 -24.57 -7.55 -4.69
N ILE A 346 -24.18 -6.28 -4.53
CA ILE A 346 -25.15 -5.16 -4.40
C ILE A 346 -25.94 -4.98 -5.70
N VAL A 347 -25.27 -4.99 -6.85
CA VAL A 347 -25.93 -4.93 -8.16
C VAL A 347 -26.87 -6.12 -8.36
N LEU A 348 -26.45 -7.31 -7.97
CA LEU A 348 -27.23 -8.54 -8.04
C LEU A 348 -28.48 -8.49 -7.15
N ALA A 349 -28.35 -7.93 -5.94
CA ALA A 349 -29.46 -7.72 -5.02
C ALA A 349 -30.43 -6.64 -5.50
N ALA A 350 -29.93 -5.59 -6.17
CA ALA A 350 -30.73 -4.49 -6.72
C ALA A 350 -31.36 -4.80 -8.08
N ALA A 351 -30.93 -5.88 -8.76
CA ALA A 351 -31.45 -6.27 -10.06
C ALA A 351 -32.93 -6.68 -9.99
N ASP A 352 -33.69 -6.35 -11.03
CA ASP A 352 -35.11 -6.71 -11.14
C ASP A 352 -35.27 -8.24 -11.19
N THR A 353 -35.86 -8.78 -10.12
CA THR A 353 -36.10 -10.22 -9.97
C THR A 353 -36.83 -10.80 -11.17
N ARG A 354 -37.89 -10.14 -11.66
CA ARG A 354 -38.78 -10.69 -12.69
C ARG A 354 -38.10 -10.80 -14.06
N ARG A 355 -37.04 -10.02 -14.26
CA ARG A 355 -36.30 -9.96 -15.53
C ARG A 355 -35.11 -10.89 -15.57
N TRP A 356 -34.41 -11.07 -14.45
CA TRP A 356 -33.13 -11.77 -14.41
C TRP A 356 -33.17 -13.11 -13.66
N PHE A 357 -34.14 -13.33 -12.77
CA PHE A 357 -34.24 -14.54 -11.94
C PHE A 357 -35.61 -15.21 -12.13
N ALA A 358 -35.71 -16.53 -11.96
CA ALA A 358 -36.99 -17.23 -12.02
C ALA A 358 -37.81 -17.01 -10.73
N SER A 359 -37.16 -16.69 -9.61
CA SER A 359 -37.85 -16.38 -8.36
C SER A 359 -37.02 -15.48 -7.44
N ARG A 360 -37.67 -14.83 -6.46
CA ARG A 360 -36.96 -14.10 -5.39
C ARG A 360 -36.06 -15.01 -4.55
N ARG A 361 -36.40 -16.30 -4.43
CA ARG A 361 -35.58 -17.28 -3.69
C ARG A 361 -34.28 -17.59 -4.41
N GLU A 362 -34.32 -17.67 -5.74
CA GLU A 362 -33.13 -17.84 -6.58
C GLU A 362 -32.20 -16.62 -6.44
N GLN A 363 -32.73 -15.40 -6.59
CA GLN A 363 -31.96 -14.18 -6.40
C GLN A 363 -31.35 -14.09 -5.00
N ALA A 364 -32.12 -14.40 -3.96
CA ALA A 364 -31.62 -14.43 -2.59
C ALA A 364 -30.53 -15.49 -2.38
N GLY A 365 -30.64 -16.65 -3.05
CA GLY A 365 -29.62 -17.70 -3.03
C GLY A 365 -28.29 -17.23 -3.62
N TRP A 366 -28.32 -16.55 -4.77
CA TRP A 366 -27.13 -15.97 -5.39
C TRP A 366 -26.49 -14.86 -4.56
N VAL A 367 -27.30 -13.95 -4.01
CA VAL A 367 -26.82 -12.90 -3.10
C VAL A 367 -26.20 -13.50 -1.83
N ALA A 368 -26.81 -14.55 -1.26
CA ALA A 368 -26.29 -15.24 -0.09
C ALA A 368 -24.98 -15.97 -0.40
N PHE A 369 -24.89 -16.66 -1.55
CA PHE A 369 -23.66 -17.30 -2.00
C PHE A 369 -22.53 -16.29 -2.15
N ASP A 370 -22.76 -15.17 -2.84
CA ASP A 370 -21.77 -14.12 -3.00
C ASP A 370 -21.35 -13.53 -1.65
N ALA A 371 -22.31 -13.24 -0.76
CA ALA A 371 -22.00 -12.72 0.57
C ALA A 371 -21.11 -13.69 1.38
N VAL A 372 -21.39 -15.00 1.31
CA VAL A 372 -20.58 -16.04 1.94
C VAL A 372 -19.19 -16.12 1.28
N MET A 373 -19.13 -16.13 -0.05
CA MET A 373 -17.87 -16.19 -0.80
C MET A 373 -16.98 -14.98 -0.50
N CYS A 374 -17.56 -13.78 -0.43
CA CYS A 374 -16.88 -12.56 -0.02
C CYS A 374 -16.30 -12.71 1.40
N GLY A 375 -17.09 -13.20 2.36
CA GLY A 375 -16.62 -13.46 3.72
C GLY A 375 -15.47 -14.48 3.78
N VAL A 376 -15.54 -15.54 2.98
CA VAL A 376 -14.50 -16.58 2.88
C VAL A 376 -13.21 -16.02 2.28
N LEU A 377 -13.30 -15.25 1.19
CA LEU A 377 -12.15 -14.61 0.56
C LEU A 377 -11.50 -13.60 1.53
N LEU A 378 -12.27 -12.74 2.19
CA LEU A 378 -11.73 -11.81 3.19
C LEU A 378 -11.07 -12.54 4.38
N SER A 379 -11.63 -13.68 4.81
CA SER A 379 -11.04 -14.53 5.84
C SER A 379 -9.71 -15.14 5.40
N LEU A 380 -9.63 -15.65 4.17
CA LEU A 380 -8.41 -16.21 3.57
C LEU A 380 -7.33 -15.16 3.36
N ALA A 381 -7.70 -13.93 2.99
CA ALA A 381 -6.79 -12.80 2.88
C ALA A 381 -6.18 -12.43 4.25
N LYS A 382 -6.94 -12.58 5.34
CA LYS A 382 -6.48 -12.31 6.70
C LYS A 382 -5.62 -13.42 7.28
N ARG A 383 -6.00 -14.69 7.06
CA ARG A 383 -5.26 -15.86 7.54
C ARG A 383 -5.42 -16.99 6.54
N TRP A 384 -4.32 -17.33 5.88
CA TRP A 384 -4.32 -18.42 4.92
C TRP A 384 -4.71 -19.74 5.58
N ARG A 385 -5.75 -20.39 5.04
CA ARG A 385 -6.20 -21.71 5.48
C ARG A 385 -6.38 -22.59 4.24
N ARG A 386 -5.43 -23.47 4.00
CA ARG A 386 -5.43 -24.42 2.86
C ARG A 386 -6.78 -25.14 2.64
N PRO A 387 -7.45 -25.72 3.67
CA PRO A 387 -8.72 -26.41 3.43
C PRO A 387 -9.85 -25.46 3.02
N LEU A 388 -9.88 -24.25 3.59
CA LEU A 388 -10.88 -23.23 3.26
C LEU A 388 -10.66 -22.66 1.84
N ALA A 389 -9.40 -22.48 1.43
CA ALA A 389 -9.06 -22.05 0.07
C ALA A 389 -9.51 -23.08 -0.97
N ARG A 390 -9.27 -24.38 -0.71
CA ARG A 390 -9.77 -25.46 -1.57
C ARG A 390 -11.29 -25.49 -1.63
N ALA A 391 -11.98 -25.33 -0.50
CA ALA A 391 -13.44 -25.28 -0.46
C ALA A 391 -14.00 -24.09 -1.26
N ALA A 392 -13.41 -22.90 -1.11
CA ALA A 392 -13.79 -21.71 -1.86
C ALA A 392 -13.61 -21.89 -3.38
N ALA A 393 -12.51 -22.53 -3.77
CA ALA A 393 -12.23 -22.86 -5.17
C ALA A 393 -13.27 -23.78 -5.79
N VAL A 394 -13.58 -24.89 -5.11
CA VAL A 394 -14.58 -25.86 -5.56
C VAL A 394 -15.95 -25.19 -5.65
N ALA A 395 -16.31 -24.39 -4.64
CA ALA A 395 -17.56 -23.64 -4.66
C ALA A 395 -17.65 -22.65 -5.84
N ALA A 396 -16.59 -21.92 -6.16
CA ALA A 396 -16.55 -21.01 -7.32
C ALA A 396 -16.61 -21.76 -8.68
N LEU A 397 -16.04 -22.97 -8.76
CA LEU A 397 -16.14 -23.81 -9.96
C LEU A 397 -17.55 -24.38 -10.14
N CYS A 398 -18.17 -24.86 -9.06
CA CYS A 398 -19.55 -25.31 -9.06
C CYS A 398 -20.51 -24.18 -9.46
N ASP A 399 -20.26 -22.98 -8.95
CA ASP A 399 -21.00 -21.76 -9.27
C ASP A 399 -20.97 -21.43 -10.78
N GLY A 400 -19.77 -21.41 -11.37
CA GLY A 400 -19.59 -21.20 -12.80
C GLY A 400 -20.31 -22.26 -13.66
N ALA A 401 -20.30 -23.52 -13.22
CA ALA A 401 -21.02 -24.60 -13.90
C ALA A 401 -22.55 -24.41 -13.80
N ILE A 402 -23.08 -24.08 -12.62
CA ILE A 402 -24.50 -23.84 -12.38
C ILE A 402 -24.98 -22.63 -13.20
N THR A 403 -24.23 -21.52 -13.19
CA THR A 403 -24.53 -20.32 -13.97
C THR A 403 -24.62 -20.64 -15.47
N THR A 404 -23.66 -21.41 -15.99
CA THR A 404 -23.63 -21.83 -17.40
C THR A 404 -24.84 -22.70 -17.77
N ILE A 405 -25.22 -23.64 -16.89
CA ILE A 405 -26.41 -24.49 -17.07
C ILE A 405 -27.69 -23.63 -17.03
N CYS A 406 -27.80 -22.68 -16.11
CA CYS A 406 -28.96 -21.78 -16.01
C CYS A 406 -29.13 -20.91 -17.26
N ILE A 407 -28.04 -20.38 -17.80
CA ILE A 407 -28.07 -19.54 -19.01
C ILE A 407 -28.43 -20.37 -20.25
N SER A 408 -27.83 -21.56 -20.42
CA SER A 408 -28.12 -22.44 -21.57
C SER A 408 -29.59 -22.89 -21.65
N ARG A 409 -30.32 -22.90 -20.53
CA ARG A 409 -31.74 -23.24 -20.45
C ARG A 409 -32.69 -22.06 -20.70
N ARG A 410 -32.20 -20.82 -20.85
CA ARG A 410 -33.04 -19.62 -21.08
C ARG A 410 -32.70 -18.92 -22.42
N PRO A 411 -33.26 -19.36 -23.56
CA PRO A 411 -32.96 -18.79 -24.88
C PRO A 411 -33.53 -17.38 -25.17
N ALA A 412 -34.19 -16.72 -24.20
CA ALA A 412 -35.02 -15.53 -24.44
C ALA A 412 -34.40 -14.17 -24.07
N LEU A 413 -33.09 -14.07 -23.82
CA LEU A 413 -32.43 -12.78 -23.58
C LEU A 413 -31.94 -12.17 -24.91
N GLN A 414 -32.84 -11.60 -25.71
CA GLN A 414 -32.45 -10.74 -26.84
C GLN A 414 -32.01 -9.36 -26.30
N PRO A 415 -30.74 -8.95 -26.47
CA PRO A 415 -30.24 -7.70 -25.90
C PRO A 415 -30.81 -6.48 -26.64
N ARG A 416 -31.57 -5.64 -25.94
CA ARG A 416 -32.07 -4.35 -26.48
C ARG A 416 -31.27 -3.14 -26.00
N ARG A 417 -30.52 -3.24 -24.89
CA ARG A 417 -29.67 -2.16 -24.35
C ARG A 417 -28.19 -2.59 -24.27
N TRP A 418 -27.28 -1.62 -24.28
CA TRP A 418 -25.83 -1.88 -24.19
C TRP A 418 -25.42 -2.52 -22.84
N THR A 419 -26.16 -2.25 -21.76
CA THR A 419 -26.02 -2.90 -20.46
C THR A 419 -26.35 -4.40 -20.50
N ASP A 420 -27.34 -4.78 -21.32
CA ASP A 420 -27.72 -6.19 -21.50
C ASP A 420 -26.61 -6.95 -22.25
N ARG A 421 -25.92 -6.29 -23.19
CA ARG A 421 -24.76 -6.86 -23.89
C ARG A 421 -23.56 -7.07 -22.96
N LEU A 422 -23.29 -6.17 -22.03
CA LEU A 422 -22.21 -6.32 -21.03
C LEU A 422 -22.51 -7.45 -20.03
N ALA A 423 -23.74 -7.54 -19.52
CA ALA A 423 -24.15 -8.60 -18.61
C ALA A 423 -24.08 -9.99 -19.27
N ILE A 424 -24.50 -10.10 -20.53
CA ILE A 424 -24.43 -11.36 -21.30
C ILE A 424 -22.98 -11.70 -21.68
N ALA A 425 -22.16 -10.71 -22.06
CA ALA A 425 -20.75 -10.92 -22.40
C ALA A 425 -19.88 -11.31 -21.18
N ALA A 426 -20.25 -10.88 -19.97
CA ALA A 426 -19.60 -11.27 -18.73
C ALA A 426 -20.03 -12.68 -18.24
N ALA A 427 -21.25 -13.11 -18.58
CA ALA A 427 -21.86 -14.34 -18.06
C ALA A 427 -21.79 -15.55 -19.02
N VAL A 428 -21.56 -15.33 -20.32
CA VAL A 428 -21.50 -16.39 -21.34
C VAL A 428 -20.08 -16.49 -21.90
N PRO A 429 -19.34 -17.60 -21.70
CA PRO A 429 -18.25 -17.90 -22.62
C PRO A 429 -18.91 -18.17 -23.97
N THR A 430 -18.58 -17.36 -24.98
CA THR A 430 -19.17 -17.41 -26.33
C THR A 430 -18.95 -18.77 -26.99
N VAL A 431 -19.85 -19.72 -26.75
CA VAL A 431 -19.95 -20.98 -27.50
C VAL A 431 -20.89 -20.75 -28.69
N ARG A 432 -20.39 -20.12 -29.78
CA ARG A 432 -20.76 -20.46 -31.18
C ARG A 432 -20.06 -19.58 -32.23
N ARG A 433 -19.13 -20.17 -32.99
CA ARG A 433 -19.13 -20.33 -34.47
C ARG A 433 -17.73 -20.78 -34.95
N GLY A 434 -17.39 -22.05 -34.74
CA GLY A 434 -16.19 -22.69 -35.30
C GLY A 434 -16.49 -23.84 -36.28
N GLY A 435 -17.74 -23.99 -36.73
CA GLY A 435 -18.19 -25.17 -37.48
C GLY A 435 -17.90 -25.17 -38.99
N ASP A 436 -17.64 -24.01 -39.60
CA ASP A 436 -17.59 -23.90 -41.07
C ASP A 436 -16.19 -23.60 -41.65
N SER A 437 -15.17 -23.32 -40.81
CA SER A 437 -13.78 -23.15 -41.27
C SER A 437 -13.04 -24.49 -41.37
N LEU A 438 -13.28 -25.41 -40.42
CA LEU A 438 -12.61 -26.72 -40.37
C LEU A 438 -12.98 -27.66 -41.52
N ARG A 439 -14.21 -27.58 -42.06
CA ARG A 439 -14.62 -28.37 -43.25
C ARG A 439 -14.01 -27.89 -44.56
N ARG A 440 -13.60 -26.61 -44.65
CA ARG A 440 -12.92 -26.07 -45.85
C ARG A 440 -11.43 -26.36 -45.83
N SER A 441 -10.78 -26.27 -44.67
CA SER A 441 -9.35 -26.57 -44.50
C SER A 441 -9.05 -28.06 -44.68
N ALA A 442 -9.95 -28.96 -44.24
CA ALA A 442 -9.80 -30.40 -44.43
C ALA A 442 -9.94 -30.86 -45.90
N ARG A 443 -10.70 -30.13 -46.73
CA ARG A 443 -10.81 -30.42 -48.17
C ARG A 443 -9.63 -29.87 -48.99
N ALA A 444 -9.00 -28.78 -48.56
CA ALA A 444 -7.80 -28.24 -49.20
C ALA A 444 -6.52 -29.03 -48.85
N ALA A 445 -6.43 -29.59 -47.64
CA ALA A 445 -5.28 -30.39 -47.20
C ALA A 445 -5.24 -31.81 -47.82
N ALA A 446 -6.37 -32.34 -48.28
CA ALA A 446 -6.45 -33.67 -48.91
C ALA A 446 -6.06 -33.69 -50.40
N LEU A 447 -5.88 -32.53 -51.03
CA LEU A 447 -5.52 -32.41 -52.46
C LEU A 447 -4.02 -32.20 -52.72
N ASN A 448 -3.21 -31.89 -51.69
CA ASN A 448 -1.78 -31.56 -51.84
C ASN A 448 -0.82 -32.70 -51.45
N THR A 449 -1.31 -33.87 -51.08
CA THR A 449 -0.50 -35.04 -50.64
C THR A 449 -0.37 -36.13 -51.72
N ARG A 450 -0.38 -35.75 -53.00
CA ARG A 450 -0.03 -36.63 -54.14
C ARG A 450 0.93 -35.94 -55.10
N ALA A 451 2.15 -35.65 -54.64
CA ALA A 451 3.34 -35.57 -55.49
C ALA A 451 4.58 -35.38 -54.61
N ALA A 452 5.29 -36.46 -54.30
CA ALA A 452 6.70 -36.38 -53.94
C ALA A 452 7.42 -37.68 -54.35
N SER A 453 8.42 -37.52 -55.22
CA SER A 453 9.51 -38.47 -55.42
C SER A 453 10.85 -37.72 -55.26
N PRO A 454 11.94 -38.40 -54.84
CA PRO A 454 12.97 -37.79 -54.00
C PRO A 454 14.37 -37.72 -54.64
N THR A 455 15.16 -36.72 -54.28
CA THR A 455 16.64 -36.64 -54.26
C THR A 455 17.00 -35.18 -53.90
N THR A 456 17.97 -34.78 -53.07
CA THR A 456 19.30 -35.32 -52.79
C THR A 456 19.88 -34.69 -51.51
N ARG A 457 20.86 -35.39 -50.97
CA ARG A 457 21.66 -35.24 -49.74
C ARG A 457 22.70 -34.11 -49.83
N ARG A 458 22.88 -33.28 -48.78
CA ARG A 458 24.22 -32.96 -48.23
C ARG A 458 24.19 -32.19 -46.89
N SER A 459 25.05 -32.71 -46.01
CA SER A 459 25.55 -32.32 -44.70
C SER A 459 25.96 -30.86 -44.48
N ARG A 460 25.66 -30.31 -43.29
CA ARG A 460 26.61 -29.56 -42.44
C ARG A 460 26.15 -29.51 -40.97
N GLU A 461 27.14 -29.41 -40.10
CA GLU A 461 27.15 -29.73 -38.67
C GLU A 461 26.41 -28.76 -37.74
N ARG A 462 26.08 -29.32 -36.57
CA ARG A 462 25.27 -28.80 -35.47
C ARG A 462 25.94 -27.65 -34.70
N TYR A 463 25.24 -26.52 -34.64
CA TYR A 463 25.16 -25.62 -33.49
C TYR A 463 23.67 -25.46 -33.19
N GLU A 464 23.16 -26.00 -32.08
CA GLU A 464 21.76 -25.86 -31.68
C GLU A 464 21.65 -24.94 -30.46
N LEU A 465 21.24 -23.69 -30.74
CA LEU A 465 20.44 -22.85 -29.86
C LEU A 465 19.03 -23.45 -29.78
N PRO A 466 18.33 -23.49 -28.63
CA PRO A 466 16.92 -23.86 -28.62
C PRO A 466 16.09 -22.65 -29.03
N GLU A 467 15.76 -22.57 -30.33
CA GLU A 467 14.70 -21.71 -30.85
C GLU A 467 13.33 -22.21 -30.42
N VAL A 468 12.55 -21.29 -29.85
CA VAL A 468 11.22 -20.91 -30.32
C VAL A 468 10.32 -22.09 -30.75
N PHE A 469 9.53 -22.60 -29.80
CA PHE A 469 8.31 -23.34 -30.13
C PHE A 469 7.24 -22.36 -30.66
N THR A 470 7.17 -22.24 -31.97
CA THR A 470 5.97 -21.82 -32.71
C THR A 470 4.93 -22.94 -32.58
N THR A 471 4.12 -22.88 -31.52
CA THR A 471 2.89 -23.67 -31.47
C THR A 471 1.74 -22.81 -32.00
N THR A 472 1.29 -23.23 -33.17
CA THR A 472 0.08 -22.83 -33.89
C THR A 472 -1.10 -22.53 -32.96
N SER A 473 -1.74 -21.40 -33.24
CA SER A 473 -2.99 -20.91 -32.71
C SER A 473 -4.07 -22.01 -32.59
N GLY A 474 -4.27 -22.49 -31.35
CA GLY A 474 -5.49 -23.14 -30.91
C GLY A 474 -6.28 -22.13 -30.07
N GLU A 475 -7.44 -21.71 -30.59
CA GLU A 475 -8.38 -20.81 -29.92
C GLU A 475 -8.89 -21.44 -28.62
N TYR A 476 -8.28 -21.09 -27.48
CA TYR A 476 -8.94 -21.19 -26.19
C TYR A 476 -9.85 -19.97 -26.05
N GLY A 477 -11.17 -20.21 -26.15
CA GLY A 477 -12.19 -19.21 -25.83
C GLY A 477 -12.09 -18.74 -24.37
N PRO A 478 -12.60 -17.54 -24.04
CA PRO A 478 -12.31 -16.91 -22.76
C PRO A 478 -13.12 -17.59 -21.64
N MET A 479 -12.43 -18.30 -20.75
CA MET A 479 -12.87 -18.43 -19.36
C MET A 479 -12.78 -17.05 -18.69
N SER A 480 -13.67 -16.75 -17.73
CA SER A 480 -13.58 -15.49 -17.00
C SER A 480 -12.18 -15.34 -16.39
N LEU A 481 -11.57 -14.16 -16.56
CA LEU A 481 -10.24 -13.83 -16.03
C LEU A 481 -10.13 -14.10 -14.52
N GLN A 482 -11.25 -14.07 -13.79
CA GLN A 482 -11.36 -14.40 -12.38
C GLN A 482 -11.21 -15.90 -12.10
N SER A 483 -11.85 -16.78 -12.87
CA SER A 483 -11.77 -18.23 -12.66
C SER A 483 -10.42 -18.79 -13.08
N VAL A 484 -9.79 -18.23 -14.13
CA VAL A 484 -8.44 -18.63 -14.54
C VAL A 484 -7.39 -18.14 -13.56
N ALA A 485 -7.51 -16.91 -13.04
CA ALA A 485 -6.59 -16.40 -12.03
C ALA A 485 -6.69 -17.19 -10.71
N VAL A 486 -7.91 -17.50 -10.25
CA VAL A 486 -8.14 -18.32 -9.05
C VAL A 486 -7.63 -19.74 -9.26
N MET A 487 -7.92 -20.38 -10.40
CA MET A 487 -7.47 -21.74 -10.69
C MET A 487 -5.94 -21.82 -10.87
N TRP A 488 -5.31 -20.84 -11.53
CA TRP A 488 -3.86 -20.76 -11.69
C TRP A 488 -3.14 -20.47 -10.36
N LEU A 489 -3.70 -19.62 -9.49
CA LEU A 489 -3.15 -19.35 -8.13
C LEU A 489 -3.29 -20.54 -7.17
N LEU A 490 -4.32 -21.37 -7.34
CA LEU A 490 -4.57 -22.53 -6.48
C LEU A 490 -3.82 -23.79 -6.92
N LEU A 491 -3.41 -23.86 -8.20
CA LEU A 491 -2.66 -24.99 -8.77
C LEU A 491 -1.15 -24.74 -8.83
N SER A 492 -0.67 -23.51 -8.63
CA SER A 492 0.77 -23.15 -8.72
C SER A 492 1.57 -23.25 -7.41
N ASP A 493 0.96 -23.66 -6.29
CA ASP A 493 1.67 -23.83 -5.01
C ASP A 493 2.34 -25.21 -4.92
N SER A 494 3.33 -25.44 -5.79
CA SER A 494 4.36 -26.44 -5.59
C SER A 494 5.70 -25.71 -5.54
N THR A 495 6.04 -25.16 -4.38
CA THR A 495 7.36 -25.27 -3.74
C THR A 495 7.47 -24.35 -2.52
N SER A 496 8.23 -24.85 -1.54
CA SER A 496 8.79 -24.19 -0.35
C SER A 496 7.92 -24.14 0.92
N ASP A 497 8.32 -25.05 1.82
CA ASP A 497 7.88 -25.24 3.18
C ASP A 497 8.03 -23.98 4.04
N ILE A 498 6.92 -23.54 4.62
CA ILE A 498 6.94 -22.74 5.85
C ILE A 498 6.68 -23.72 6.99
N VAL A 499 7.76 -24.10 7.67
CA VAL A 499 7.73 -24.86 8.93
C VAL A 499 6.91 -24.06 9.96
N PRO A 500 5.81 -24.59 10.52
CA PRO A 500 5.19 -23.98 11.69
C PRO A 500 6.05 -24.30 12.91
N ALA A 501 6.55 -23.26 13.59
CA ALA A 501 7.13 -23.40 14.91
C ALA A 501 6.09 -24.05 15.84
N THR A 502 6.40 -25.27 16.29
CA THR A 502 5.66 -26.04 17.28
C THR A 502 5.66 -25.28 18.61
N VAL A 503 4.47 -24.97 19.10
CA VAL A 503 4.25 -24.51 20.48
C VAL A 503 4.15 -25.75 21.35
N GLU A 504 5.14 -25.98 22.20
CA GLU A 504 5.04 -26.94 23.31
C GLU A 504 4.06 -26.43 24.38
N PRO A 505 3.12 -27.24 24.86
CA PRO A 505 2.30 -26.90 26.02
C PRO A 505 3.07 -27.20 27.32
N TYR A 506 3.29 -26.15 28.13
CA TYR A 506 3.82 -26.28 29.48
C TYR A 506 2.79 -27.04 30.36
N ARG A 507 3.18 -28.22 30.83
CA ARG A 507 2.43 -29.02 31.82
C ARG A 507 2.52 -28.36 33.19
N SER A 508 1.38 -28.27 33.88
CA SER A 508 1.30 -28.06 35.32
C SER A 508 1.59 -29.37 36.08
N ILE A 509 2.39 -29.29 37.14
CA ILE A 509 2.45 -30.10 38.39
C ILE A 509 3.36 -29.24 39.30
N ALA A 510 2.86 -28.52 40.32
CA ALA A 510 2.36 -28.92 41.63
C ALA A 510 3.48 -29.34 42.63
N ASP A 511 3.51 -28.60 43.74
CA ASP A 511 3.92 -28.93 45.11
C ASP A 511 5.30 -29.56 45.37
N SER A 512 6.21 -28.75 45.94
CA SER A 512 7.02 -28.95 47.17
C SER A 512 8.21 -28.00 47.17
#